data_AF-A0A285L669-F1
#
_entry.id   AF-A0A285L669-F1
#
_cell.length_a   1.000
_cell.length_b   1.000
_cell.length_c   1.000
_cell.angle_alpha   90.00
_cell.angle_beta   90.00
_cell.angle_gamma   90.00
#
_symmetry.space_group_name_H-M   'P 1'
#
loop_
_entity.id
_entity.type
_entity.pdbx_description
1 polymer ?
#
loop_
_entity_poly.entity_id
_entity_poly.type
_entity_poly.pdbx_seq_one_letter_code
_entity_poly.pdbx_strand_id
1 'polypeptide(L)'
;MIHTTPRGGLLGLQWFDRLLPPLGRPERDNRQIPGAPLRIEIGAATGVGPTALSAFDAALRELGVGDANLIRLSSVIPPRAMLERTARVRKPIPWGDRLYCVYAAQHADELGSSAAAGIGWALRDDGSGAGLFVEHEGESAAEVEVLIRASLADMTAHRPETFGPVQLSLAQTRCAGDPACAVVLAAYHTTSWS
;
A
#
# COMPACT_ATOMS: atom_id res chain seq x y z
N MET A 1 44.40 -7.28 70.16
CA MET A 1 44.49 -8.54 70.93
C MET A 1 44.17 -9.68 69.95
N ILE A 2 45.23 -10.39 69.55
CA ILE A 2 45.31 -11.82 69.17
C ILE A 2 44.43 -12.35 68.00
N HIS A 3 45.13 -12.76 66.95
CA HIS A 3 44.88 -13.85 66.00
C HIS A 3 43.77 -14.86 66.35
N THR A 4 43.00 -15.30 65.35
CA THR A 4 43.15 -16.65 64.77
C THR A 4 42.31 -16.86 63.50
N THR A 5 42.97 -17.31 62.43
CA THR A 5 42.37 -18.06 61.31
C THR A 5 42.38 -19.55 61.68
N PRO A 6 41.48 -20.38 61.12
CA PRO A 6 42.03 -21.41 60.23
C PRO A 6 41.22 -21.67 58.95
N ARG A 7 41.95 -22.25 58.00
CA ARG A 7 41.57 -22.66 56.64
C ARG A 7 40.69 -23.93 56.63
N GLY A 8 39.93 -24.08 55.55
CA GLY A 8 39.87 -25.35 54.81
C GLY A 8 38.48 -25.97 54.64
N GLY A 9 38.03 -26.10 53.38
CA GLY A 9 36.90 -26.94 53.02
C GLY A 9 36.25 -26.55 51.69
N LEU A 10 36.85 -26.96 50.56
CA LEU A 10 36.19 -26.98 49.26
C LEU A 10 35.04 -28.00 49.26
N LEU A 11 33.97 -27.68 48.52
CA LEU A 11 32.99 -28.52 47.79
C LEU A 11 31.71 -27.66 47.69
N GLY A 12 31.43 -26.95 46.60
CA GLY A 12 31.23 -27.51 45.27
C GLY A 12 29.73 -27.73 45.04
N LEU A 13 28.95 -26.66 44.84
CA LEU A 13 27.57 -26.75 44.34
C LEU A 13 27.32 -25.60 43.37
N GLN A 14 27.05 -25.99 42.13
CA GLN A 14 27.01 -25.19 40.93
C GLN A 14 25.70 -24.39 40.84
N TRP A 15 25.83 -23.16 40.38
CA TRP A 15 24.74 -22.26 40.02
C TRP A 15 23.92 -22.87 38.88
N PHE A 16 22.60 -22.99 39.07
CA PHE A 16 21.68 -23.31 37.98
C PHE A 16 21.44 -22.03 37.16
N ASP A 17 22.28 -21.80 36.15
CA ASP A 17 21.90 -21.00 34.98
C ASP A 17 20.87 -21.80 34.19
N ARG A 18 19.59 -21.58 34.49
CA ARG A 18 18.51 -21.96 33.57
C ARG A 18 18.57 -21.00 32.39
N LEU A 19 19.18 -21.50 31.32
CA LEU A 19 19.06 -21.00 29.94
C LEU A 19 17.57 -20.72 29.63
N LEU A 20 17.18 -19.44 29.69
CA LEU A 20 16.01 -18.95 28.97
C LEU A 20 16.35 -19.02 27.48
N PRO A 21 15.55 -19.70 26.64
CA PRO A 21 15.73 -19.60 25.20
C PRO A 21 15.52 -18.13 24.81
N PRO A 22 16.26 -17.61 23.80
CA PRO A 22 16.04 -16.25 23.33
C PRO A 22 14.58 -16.12 22.90
N LEU A 23 13.92 -15.05 23.34
CA LEU A 23 12.62 -14.64 22.83
C LEU A 23 12.78 -14.40 21.32
N GLY A 24 12.51 -15.44 20.52
CA GLY A 24 12.36 -15.30 19.09
C GLY A 24 11.32 -14.22 18.84
N ARG A 25 11.63 -13.28 17.93
CA ARG A 25 10.60 -12.37 17.40
C ARG A 25 9.41 -13.24 16.98
N PRO A 26 8.16 -12.82 17.22
CA PRO A 26 7.03 -13.51 16.63
C PRO A 26 7.24 -13.45 15.11
N GLU A 27 7.57 -14.61 14.54
CA GLU A 27 7.55 -14.83 13.11
C GLU A 27 6.11 -14.54 12.69
N ARG A 28 5.93 -13.39 12.02
CA ARG A 28 4.61 -12.98 11.57
C ARG A 28 4.20 -13.97 10.50
N ASP A 29 3.34 -14.89 10.88
CA ASP A 29 2.75 -15.87 9.98
C ASP A 29 1.98 -15.11 8.89
N ASN A 30 2.64 -14.87 7.75
CA ASN A 30 2.06 -14.23 6.58
C ASN A 30 1.23 -15.21 5.74
N ARG A 31 0.80 -16.35 6.32
CA ARG A 31 -0.08 -17.28 5.65
C ARG A 31 -1.44 -16.62 5.44
N GLN A 32 -1.68 -16.23 4.20
CA GLN A 32 -3.00 -15.91 3.70
C GLN A 32 -3.96 -17.06 4.07
N ILE A 33 -4.93 -16.76 4.93
CA ILE A 33 -5.90 -17.76 5.42
C ILE A 33 -6.59 -18.35 4.18
N PRO A 34 -6.48 -19.67 3.93
CA PRO A 34 -7.12 -20.29 2.79
C PRO A 34 -8.63 -19.99 2.82
N GLY A 35 -9.11 -19.27 1.81
CA GLY A 35 -10.53 -18.88 1.68
C GLY A 35 -10.87 -17.46 2.12
N ALA A 36 -9.95 -16.69 2.72
CA ALA A 36 -10.19 -15.27 2.97
C ALA A 36 -10.24 -14.48 1.65
N PRO A 37 -11.17 -13.53 1.48
CA PRO A 37 -11.28 -12.73 0.27
C PRO A 37 -10.04 -11.84 0.08
N LEU A 38 -9.67 -11.59 -1.18
CA LEU A 38 -8.58 -10.67 -1.51
C LEU A 38 -9.04 -9.24 -1.18
N ARG A 39 -8.52 -8.65 -0.12
CA ARG A 39 -8.78 -7.24 0.20
C ARG A 39 -7.90 -6.34 -0.66
N ILE A 40 -8.51 -5.48 -1.48
CA ILE A 40 -7.81 -4.45 -2.26
C ILE A 40 -8.05 -3.10 -1.57
N GLU A 41 -6.99 -2.52 -1.01
CA GLU A 41 -7.08 -1.23 -0.29
C GLU A 41 -6.76 -0.09 -1.24
N ILE A 42 -7.66 0.89 -1.34
CA ILE A 42 -7.55 2.00 -2.28
C ILE A 42 -7.31 3.28 -1.48
N GLY A 43 -6.15 3.89 -1.68
CA GLY A 43 -5.75 5.13 -1.02
C GLY A 43 -5.42 6.23 -2.02
N ALA A 44 -5.56 7.47 -1.57
CA ALA A 44 -5.21 8.67 -2.32
C ALA A 44 -4.40 9.59 -1.42
N ALA A 45 -3.30 10.13 -1.93
CA ALA A 45 -2.46 11.07 -1.20
C ALA A 45 -1.79 12.06 -2.14
N THR A 46 -1.27 13.11 -1.54
CA THR A 46 -0.39 14.07 -2.21
C THR A 46 0.93 14.15 -1.46
N GLY A 47 1.97 14.57 -2.16
CA GLY A 47 3.29 14.77 -1.60
C GLY A 47 3.96 15.99 -2.20
N VAL A 48 4.92 16.55 -1.47
CA VAL A 48 5.73 17.69 -1.87
C VAL A 48 7.18 17.37 -1.55
N GLY A 49 8.10 17.78 -2.42
CA GLY A 49 9.52 17.59 -2.18
C GLY A 49 10.39 18.37 -3.17
N PRO A 50 11.69 18.53 -2.88
CA PRO A 50 12.60 19.35 -3.68
C PRO A 50 12.80 18.84 -5.12
N THR A 51 12.39 17.59 -5.40
CA THR A 51 12.33 17.00 -6.73
C THR A 51 11.01 16.28 -6.95
N ALA A 52 10.58 16.15 -8.21
CA ALA A 52 9.40 15.38 -8.59
C ALA A 52 9.38 13.97 -7.98
N LEU A 53 10.54 13.29 -7.97
CA LEU A 53 10.69 11.94 -7.40
C LEU A 53 10.51 11.95 -5.88
N SER A 54 11.06 12.94 -5.18
CA SER A 54 10.88 13.06 -3.72
C SER A 54 9.45 13.44 -3.33
N ALA A 55 8.73 14.18 -4.18
CA ALA A 55 7.32 14.47 -3.99
C ALA A 55 6.46 13.21 -4.14
N PHE A 56 6.78 12.35 -5.12
CA PHE A 56 6.14 11.04 -5.27
C PHE A 56 6.41 10.13 -4.06
N ASP A 57 7.67 10.03 -3.63
CA ASP A 57 8.04 9.30 -2.40
C ASP A 57 7.28 9.80 -1.16
N ALA A 58 7.15 11.12 -1.00
CA ALA A 58 6.36 11.72 0.08
C ALA A 58 4.88 11.27 0.04
N ALA A 59 4.27 11.22 -1.14
CA ALA A 59 2.91 10.72 -1.31
C ALA A 59 2.79 9.22 -0.98
N LEU A 60 3.78 8.40 -1.37
CA LEU A 60 3.81 6.97 -1.02
C LEU A 60 3.98 6.75 0.49
N ARG A 61 4.81 7.54 1.17
CA ARG A 61 4.93 7.54 2.63
C ARG A 61 3.64 7.94 3.31
N GLU A 62 2.90 8.90 2.75
CA GLU A 62 1.58 9.28 3.26
C GLU A 62 0.56 8.14 3.09
N LEU A 63 0.64 7.37 2.01
CA LEU A 63 -0.17 6.17 1.80
C LEU A 63 0.23 4.98 2.68
N GLY A 64 1.37 5.04 3.37
CA GLY A 64 1.92 3.94 4.15
C GLY A 64 2.62 2.86 3.31
N VAL A 65 3.00 3.17 2.07
CA VAL A 65 3.65 2.24 1.12
C VAL A 65 5.02 2.71 0.66
N GLY A 66 5.59 3.75 1.30
CA GLY A 66 6.88 4.35 0.90
C GLY A 66 8.08 3.41 0.97
N ASP A 67 8.00 2.35 1.78
CA ASP A 67 9.07 1.37 1.91
C ASP A 67 8.92 0.18 0.94
N ALA A 68 7.90 0.19 0.06
CA ALA A 68 7.63 -0.90 -0.88
C ALA A 68 8.36 -0.72 -2.22
N ASN A 69 8.68 -1.84 -2.86
CA ASN A 69 8.84 -1.88 -4.31
C ASN A 69 7.48 -2.05 -4.98
N LEU A 70 7.02 -1.05 -5.74
CA LEU A 70 5.74 -1.12 -6.45
C LEU A 70 5.84 -2.00 -7.70
N ILE A 71 4.99 -3.02 -7.79
CA ILE A 71 4.82 -3.86 -8.97
C ILE A 71 3.48 -3.50 -9.62
N ARG A 72 3.55 -2.77 -10.73
CA ARG A 72 2.35 -2.30 -11.43
C ARG A 72 1.61 -3.47 -12.09
N LEU A 73 0.33 -3.61 -11.74
CA LEU A 73 -0.59 -4.57 -12.34
C LEU A 73 -1.41 -3.91 -13.45
N SER A 74 -2.03 -4.76 -14.27
CA SER A 74 -3.08 -4.34 -15.20
C SER A 74 -4.43 -4.15 -14.49
N SER A 75 -5.40 -3.65 -15.26
CA SER A 75 -6.71 -3.16 -14.85
C SER A 75 -7.74 -4.19 -14.35
N VAL A 76 -7.37 -5.42 -13.98
CA VAL A 76 -8.34 -6.50 -13.66
C VAL A 76 -8.53 -6.69 -12.16
N ILE A 77 -9.79 -6.71 -11.71
CA ILE A 77 -10.18 -7.08 -10.35
C ILE A 77 -10.62 -8.55 -10.35
N PRO A 78 -9.92 -9.45 -9.62
CA PRO A 78 -10.24 -10.86 -9.60
C PRO A 78 -11.52 -11.17 -8.81
N PRO A 79 -12.19 -12.30 -9.07
CA PRO A 79 -13.31 -12.76 -8.25
C PRO A 79 -12.95 -12.87 -6.77
N ARG A 80 -13.95 -12.67 -5.90
CA ARG A 80 -13.86 -12.64 -4.44
C ARG A 80 -12.97 -11.52 -3.88
N ALA A 81 -12.71 -10.48 -4.67
CA ALA A 81 -12.07 -9.27 -4.17
C ALA A 81 -13.04 -8.45 -3.32
N MET A 82 -12.52 -7.85 -2.25
CA MET A 82 -13.22 -6.85 -1.44
C MET A 82 -12.45 -5.54 -1.54
N LEU A 83 -13.05 -4.53 -2.16
CA LEU A 83 -12.45 -3.21 -2.30
C LEU A 83 -12.78 -2.37 -1.07
N GLU A 84 -11.78 -1.68 -0.53
CA GLU A 84 -11.94 -0.82 0.63
C GLU A 84 -11.16 0.48 0.42
N ARG A 85 -11.84 1.62 0.60
CA ARG A 85 -11.17 2.93 0.62
C ARG A 85 -10.51 3.14 1.96
N THR A 86 -9.26 3.55 1.95
CA THR A 86 -8.46 3.73 3.16
C THR A 86 -7.63 5.00 3.07
N ALA A 87 -7.47 5.73 4.18
CA ALA A 87 -6.53 6.84 4.25
C ALA A 87 -5.07 6.36 4.10
N ARG A 88 -4.76 5.19 4.66
CA ARG A 88 -3.46 4.51 4.56
C ARG A 88 -3.67 3.03 4.28
N VAL A 89 -2.81 2.45 3.44
CA VAL A 89 -2.73 1.01 3.24
C VAL A 89 -2.25 0.37 4.54
N ARG A 90 -2.98 -0.65 5.01
CA ARG A 90 -2.71 -1.30 6.31
C ARG A 90 -2.02 -2.65 6.16
N LYS A 91 -1.79 -3.09 4.91
CA LYS A 91 -0.99 -4.28 4.62
C LYS A 91 0.40 -4.13 5.24
N PRO A 92 0.92 -5.15 5.95
CA PRO A 92 2.29 -5.17 6.39
C PRO A 92 3.23 -5.13 5.17
N ILE A 93 4.07 -4.10 5.11
CA ILE A 93 5.07 -3.93 4.06
C ILE A 93 6.43 -3.83 4.74
N PRO A 94 7.16 -4.94 4.88
CA PRO A 94 8.57 -4.89 5.25
C PRO A 94 9.36 -4.06 4.25
N TRP A 95 10.46 -3.48 4.72
CA TRP A 95 11.34 -2.66 3.89
C TRP A 95 11.80 -3.41 2.63
N GLY A 96 11.52 -2.81 1.47
CA GLY A 96 11.90 -3.32 0.16
C GLY A 96 10.99 -4.41 -0.38
N ASP A 97 9.97 -4.88 0.32
CA ASP A 97 9.08 -5.93 -0.17
C ASP A 97 8.22 -5.45 -1.35
N ARG A 98 7.73 -6.40 -2.14
CA ARG A 98 6.97 -6.10 -3.37
C ARG A 98 5.51 -5.88 -3.03
N LEU A 99 4.99 -4.70 -3.37
CA LEU A 99 3.56 -4.41 -3.35
C LEU A 99 3.00 -4.47 -4.77
N TYR A 100 2.11 -5.42 -5.03
CA TYR A 100 1.38 -5.48 -6.29
C TYR A 100 0.20 -4.50 -6.24
N CYS A 101 0.15 -3.58 -7.20
CA CYS A 101 -0.85 -2.52 -7.19
C CYS A 101 -1.18 -1.98 -8.58
N VAL A 102 -2.37 -1.41 -8.72
CA VAL A 102 -2.69 -0.45 -9.77
C VAL A 102 -2.49 0.94 -9.19
N TYR A 103 -1.85 1.87 -9.91
CA TYR A 103 -1.71 3.25 -9.44
C TYR A 103 -1.67 4.26 -10.59
N ALA A 104 -2.12 5.48 -10.31
CA ALA A 104 -1.88 6.67 -11.12
C ALA A 104 -1.09 7.68 -10.30
N ALA A 105 -0.19 8.41 -10.96
CA ALA A 105 0.63 9.44 -10.32
C ALA A 105 0.87 10.60 -11.29
N GLN A 106 0.46 11.81 -10.91
CA GLN A 106 0.72 13.01 -11.69
C GLN A 106 1.61 13.98 -10.92
N HIS A 107 2.50 14.65 -11.65
CA HIS A 107 3.46 15.60 -11.10
C HIS A 107 3.13 17.03 -11.52
N ALA A 108 3.36 17.96 -10.59
CA ALA A 108 3.31 19.39 -10.82
C ALA A 108 4.67 19.97 -10.41
N ASP A 109 5.51 20.26 -11.41
CA ASP A 109 6.92 20.68 -11.18
C ASP A 109 7.12 22.19 -11.38
N GLU A 110 6.16 22.87 -12.02
CA GLU A 110 6.23 24.29 -12.33
C GLU A 110 5.35 25.09 -11.38
N LEU A 111 5.83 26.23 -10.88
CA LEU A 111 5.08 27.08 -9.95
C LEU A 111 3.69 27.41 -10.52
N GLY A 112 2.64 27.01 -9.80
CA GLY A 112 1.26 27.22 -10.18
C GLY A 112 0.64 26.10 -11.02
N SER A 113 1.41 25.14 -11.55
CA SER A 113 0.84 23.98 -12.26
C SER A 113 0.11 23.04 -11.29
N SER A 114 -0.89 22.31 -11.80
CA SER A 114 -1.73 21.41 -11.02
C SER A 114 -1.54 19.96 -11.47
N ALA A 115 -1.67 19.04 -10.53
CA ALA A 115 -1.57 17.62 -10.77
C ALA A 115 -2.77 16.91 -10.16
N ALA A 116 -3.44 16.09 -10.94
CA ALA A 116 -4.52 15.22 -10.51
C ALA A 116 -4.28 13.79 -10.97
N ALA A 117 -4.62 12.84 -10.11
CA ALA A 117 -4.55 11.41 -10.38
C ALA A 117 -5.82 10.73 -9.87
N GLY A 118 -6.20 9.64 -10.52
CA GLY A 118 -7.42 8.94 -10.18
C GLY A 118 -7.43 7.47 -10.56
N ILE A 119 -8.09 6.68 -9.73
CA ILE A 119 -8.48 5.30 -10.05
C ILE A 119 -10.00 5.23 -9.99
N GLY A 120 -10.60 4.72 -11.06
CA GLY A 120 -12.01 4.32 -11.08
C GLY A 120 -12.17 2.82 -11.18
N TRP A 121 -13.32 2.31 -10.75
CA TRP A 121 -13.67 0.91 -10.92
C TRP A 121 -15.16 0.68 -11.11
N ALA A 122 -15.47 -0.43 -11.77
CA ALA A 122 -16.79 -1.01 -11.84
C ALA A 122 -16.69 -2.51 -11.52
N LEU A 123 -17.54 -2.97 -10.61
CA LEU A 123 -17.68 -4.39 -10.27
C LEU A 123 -18.77 -5.01 -11.13
N ARG A 124 -18.67 -6.31 -11.40
CA ARG A 124 -19.75 -7.07 -12.04
C ARG A 124 -20.96 -7.14 -11.11
N ASP A 125 -22.15 -7.06 -11.68
CA ASP A 125 -23.44 -7.13 -10.97
C ASP A 125 -23.90 -8.58 -10.72
N ASP A 126 -22.96 -9.52 -10.62
CA ASP A 126 -23.21 -10.95 -10.36
C ASP A 126 -22.85 -11.37 -8.92
N GLY A 127 -22.42 -10.42 -8.08
CA GLY A 127 -21.97 -10.67 -6.72
C GLY A 127 -20.63 -11.40 -6.61
N SER A 128 -19.92 -11.65 -7.71
CA SER A 128 -18.63 -12.33 -7.71
C SER A 128 -17.50 -11.48 -7.14
N GLY A 129 -17.67 -10.16 -7.08
CA GLY A 129 -16.61 -9.21 -6.73
C GLY A 129 -15.55 -9.00 -7.80
N ALA A 130 -15.67 -9.65 -8.97
CA ALA A 130 -14.80 -9.38 -10.11
C ALA A 130 -15.16 -8.04 -10.76
N GLY A 131 -14.23 -7.44 -11.50
CA GLY A 131 -14.44 -6.11 -12.07
C GLY A 131 -13.24 -5.57 -12.84
N LEU A 132 -13.29 -4.27 -13.09
CA LEU A 132 -12.23 -3.54 -13.80
C LEU A 132 -11.84 -2.31 -12.99
N PHE A 133 -10.53 -2.03 -12.98
CA PHE A 133 -9.99 -0.72 -12.68
C PHE A 133 -9.77 0.06 -13.98
N VAL A 134 -9.71 1.38 -13.88
CA VAL A 134 -9.04 2.25 -14.84
C VAL A 134 -8.30 3.31 -14.05
N GLU A 135 -7.16 3.76 -14.56
CA GLU A 135 -6.40 4.85 -13.97
C GLU A 135 -6.17 5.97 -14.98
N HIS A 136 -6.24 7.21 -14.52
CA HIS A 136 -6.01 8.40 -15.32
C HIS A 136 -5.29 9.48 -14.52
N GLU A 137 -4.60 10.33 -15.25
CA GLU A 137 -3.80 11.46 -14.78
C GLU A 137 -4.21 12.70 -15.58
N GLY A 138 -4.15 13.88 -14.98
CA GLY A 138 -4.58 15.12 -15.62
C GLY A 138 -4.24 16.35 -14.78
N GLU A 139 -4.70 17.52 -15.21
CA GLU A 139 -4.42 18.77 -14.48
C GLU A 139 -5.46 19.07 -13.40
N SER A 140 -6.63 18.43 -13.47
CA SER A 140 -7.71 18.59 -12.49
C SER A 140 -8.45 17.29 -12.19
N ALA A 141 -8.98 17.17 -10.97
CA ALA A 141 -9.78 16.04 -10.55
C ALA A 141 -11.05 15.88 -11.41
N ALA A 142 -11.61 16.98 -11.90
CA ALA A 142 -12.79 16.96 -12.76
C ALA A 142 -12.49 16.35 -14.14
N GLU A 143 -11.35 16.71 -14.75
CA GLU A 143 -10.87 16.09 -15.99
C GLU A 143 -10.64 14.58 -15.80
N VAL A 144 -9.92 14.21 -14.74
CA VAL A 144 -9.63 12.81 -14.42
C VAL A 144 -10.92 12.01 -14.20
N GLU A 145 -11.91 12.58 -13.52
CA GLU A 145 -13.21 11.93 -13.35
C GLU A 145 -13.92 11.67 -14.68
N VAL A 146 -13.92 12.65 -15.60
CA VAL A 146 -14.52 12.50 -16.94
C VAL A 146 -13.84 11.37 -17.70
N LEU A 147 -12.50 11.33 -17.71
CA LEU A 147 -11.72 10.29 -18.39
C LEU A 147 -12.01 8.90 -17.82
N ILE A 148 -12.02 8.77 -16.48
CA ILE A 148 -12.36 7.52 -15.79
C ILE A 148 -13.73 7.00 -16.21
N ARG A 149 -14.75 7.87 -16.20
CA ARG A 149 -16.13 7.49 -16.54
C ARG A 149 -16.24 7.08 -18.00
N ALA A 150 -15.59 7.82 -18.90
CA ALA A 150 -15.57 7.50 -20.32
C ALA A 150 -14.89 6.15 -20.60
N SER A 151 -13.73 5.89 -20.00
CA SER A 151 -13.02 4.61 -20.17
C SER A 151 -13.81 3.44 -19.61
N LEU A 152 -14.40 3.56 -18.43
CA LEU A 152 -15.23 2.47 -17.88
C LEU A 152 -16.49 2.24 -18.70
N ALA A 153 -17.13 3.29 -19.22
CA ALA A 153 -18.28 3.14 -20.11
C ALA A 153 -17.90 2.36 -21.39
N ASP A 154 -16.80 2.72 -22.04
CA ASP A 154 -16.31 2.03 -23.25
C ASP A 154 -15.88 0.59 -22.97
N MET A 155 -15.10 0.38 -21.91
CA MET A 155 -14.58 -0.94 -21.55
C MET A 155 -15.69 -1.91 -21.14
N THR A 156 -16.73 -1.42 -20.47
CA THR A 156 -17.85 -2.29 -20.03
C THR A 156 -18.84 -2.57 -21.17
N ALA A 157 -19.03 -1.64 -22.11
CA ALA A 157 -19.99 -1.79 -23.22
C ALA A 157 -19.72 -2.98 -24.15
N HIS A 158 -18.45 -3.38 -24.28
CA HIS A 158 -18.03 -4.46 -25.17
C HIS A 158 -17.93 -5.83 -24.49
N ARG A 159 -18.43 -5.95 -23.25
CA ARG A 159 -18.34 -7.16 -22.44
C ARG A 159 -19.72 -7.80 -22.24
N PRO A 160 -19.80 -9.14 -22.24
CA PRO A 160 -21.08 -9.83 -22.02
C PRO A 160 -21.59 -9.68 -20.58
N GLU A 161 -20.72 -9.35 -19.63
CA GLU A 161 -21.10 -9.15 -18.24
C GLU A 161 -21.77 -7.79 -18.00
N THR A 162 -22.67 -7.74 -17.01
CA THR A 162 -23.24 -6.48 -16.50
C THR A 162 -22.36 -5.93 -15.39
N PHE A 163 -22.17 -4.62 -15.38
CA PHE A 163 -21.36 -3.92 -14.40
C PHE A 163 -22.18 -2.87 -13.65
N GLY A 164 -21.90 -2.77 -12.37
CA GLY A 164 -22.55 -1.84 -11.46
C GLY A 164 -22.04 -0.40 -11.62
N PRO A 165 -22.43 0.49 -10.70
CA PRO A 165 -22.08 1.90 -10.78
C PRO A 165 -20.57 2.12 -10.67
N VAL A 166 -20.08 3.08 -11.46
CA VAL A 166 -18.69 3.53 -11.40
C VAL A 166 -18.39 4.17 -10.04
N GLN A 167 -17.33 3.69 -9.42
CA GLN A 167 -16.74 4.26 -8.21
C GLN A 167 -15.36 4.86 -8.54
N LEU A 168 -14.93 5.87 -7.79
CA LEU A 168 -13.74 6.67 -8.10
C LEU A 168 -13.00 7.17 -6.87
N SER A 169 -11.68 7.06 -6.82
CA SER A 169 -10.81 7.70 -5.84
C SER A 169 -9.89 8.68 -6.57
N LEU A 170 -9.81 9.93 -6.09
CA LEU A 170 -9.13 11.03 -6.76
C LEU A 170 -8.19 11.73 -5.77
N ALA A 171 -7.06 12.20 -6.27
CA ALA A 171 -6.16 13.11 -5.57
C ALA A 171 -5.85 14.30 -6.49
N GLN A 172 -5.73 15.50 -5.91
CA GLN A 172 -5.26 16.68 -6.63
C GLN A 172 -4.35 17.52 -5.74
N THR A 173 -3.30 18.07 -6.34
CA THR A 173 -2.37 19.02 -5.72
C THR A 173 -1.96 20.11 -6.71
N ARG A 174 -1.19 21.08 -6.22
CA ARG A 174 -0.61 22.17 -7.00
C ARG A 174 0.82 22.43 -6.52
N CYS A 175 1.71 22.77 -7.44
CA CYS A 175 3.03 23.27 -7.10
C CYS A 175 2.92 24.70 -6.54
N ALA A 176 3.23 24.87 -5.25
CA ALA A 176 3.19 26.16 -4.55
C ALA A 176 4.61 26.70 -4.22
N GLY A 177 5.64 26.04 -4.71
CA GLY A 177 7.05 26.39 -4.49
C GLY A 177 7.95 25.23 -4.88
N ASP A 178 7.82 24.13 -4.15
CA ASP A 178 8.47 22.85 -4.47
C ASP A 178 7.56 21.97 -5.34
N PRO A 179 8.14 21.06 -6.15
CA PRO A 179 7.41 20.03 -6.86
C PRO A 179 6.40 19.28 -5.99
N ALA A 180 5.23 19.02 -6.56
CA ALA A 180 4.14 18.31 -5.89
C ALA A 180 3.69 17.11 -6.73
N CYS A 181 3.20 16.07 -6.06
CA CYS A 181 2.69 14.86 -6.70
C CYS A 181 1.32 14.49 -6.12
N ALA A 182 0.39 14.08 -6.98
CA ALA A 182 -0.87 13.46 -6.61
C ALA A 182 -0.81 11.98 -6.98
N VAL A 183 -1.15 11.09 -6.03
CA VAL A 183 -1.10 9.63 -6.21
C VAL A 183 -2.41 9.00 -5.76
N VAL A 184 -2.93 8.08 -6.55
CA VAL A 184 -3.98 7.15 -6.15
C VAL A 184 -3.50 5.73 -6.41
N LEU A 185 -3.67 4.83 -5.43
CA LEU A 185 -3.14 3.47 -5.47
C LEU A 185 -4.16 2.47 -4.95
N ALA A 186 -4.31 1.35 -5.66
CA ALA A 186 -5.08 0.17 -5.26
C ALA A 186 -4.11 -0.98 -4.93
N ALA A 187 -3.93 -1.26 -3.64
CA ALA A 187 -3.00 -2.25 -3.10
C ALA A 187 -3.62 -3.64 -3.07
N TYR A 188 -3.09 -4.59 -3.84
CA TYR A 188 -3.58 -5.97 -3.90
C TYR A 188 -2.93 -6.83 -2.82
N HIS A 189 -1.62 -7.03 -2.93
CA HIS A 189 -0.90 -8.05 -2.19
C HIS A 189 0.56 -7.67 -2.00
N THR A 190 1.17 -8.18 -0.93
CA THR A 190 2.58 -7.97 -0.58
C THR A 190 3.33 -9.29 -0.60
N THR A 191 4.48 -9.37 -1.26
CA THR A 191 5.35 -10.56 -1.19
C THR A 191 6.77 -10.19 -0.75
N SER A 192 7.32 -11.01 0.14
CA SER A 192 8.69 -10.89 0.64
C SER A 192 9.71 -11.46 -0.32
N TRP A 193 10.91 -10.86 -0.39
CA TRP A 193 12.01 -11.39 -1.21
C TRP A 193 12.54 -12.75 -0.73
N SER A 194 12.35 -13.05 0.56
CA SER A 194 12.76 -14.28 1.24
C SER A 194 11.59 -14.96 1.91
#